data_AF-A0A1G9V606-F1
#
_entry.id   AF-A0A1G9V606-F1
#
_cell.length_a   1.000
_cell.length_b   1.000
_cell.length_c   1.000
_cell.angle_alpha   90.00
_cell.angle_beta   90.00
_cell.angle_gamma   90.00
#
_symmetry.space_group_name_H-M   'P 1'
#
loop_
_entity.id
_entity.type
_entity.pdbx_description
1 polymer ?
#
loop_
_entity_poly.entity_id
_entity_poly.type
_entity_poly.pdbx_seq_one_letter_code
_entity_poly.pdbx_strand_id
1 'polypeptide(L)' 'MTTRVPWDSDSYLALARRACFICELLAGNPDYPHHVAYRDGTAIVFASKFPSVAGHFLVAPVDHREHAIADFTPVAAR' A
#
# COMPACT_ATOMS: atom_id res chain seq x y z
N MET A 1 14.23 -21.86 -6.67
CA MET A 1 14.01 -21.41 -8.06
C MET A 1 12.51 -21.41 -8.30
N THR A 2 11.88 -20.24 -8.43
CA THR A 2 10.43 -20.14 -8.65
C THR A 2 10.10 -20.54 -10.09
N THR A 3 9.05 -21.33 -10.28
CA THR A 3 8.55 -21.71 -11.61
C THR A 3 8.14 -20.44 -12.37
N ARG A 4 8.62 -20.28 -13.61
CA ARG A 4 8.13 -19.21 -14.49
C ARG A 4 6.72 -19.55 -14.92
N VAL A 5 5.79 -18.67 -14.58
CA VAL A 5 4.40 -18.73 -15.03
C VAL A 5 4.17 -17.66 -16.10
N PRO A 6 3.34 -17.91 -17.13
CA PRO A 6 2.90 -16.85 -18.03
C PRO A 6 2.23 -15.71 -17.27
N TRP A 7 2.38 -14.48 -17.77
CA TRP A 7 1.69 -13.32 -17.21
C TRP A 7 0.18 -13.44 -17.47
N ASP A 8 -0.60 -13.35 -16.39
CA ASP A 8 -2.07 -13.34 -16.44
C ASP A 8 -2.56 -11.98 -15.93
N SER A 9 -2.92 -11.10 -16.87
CA SER A 9 -3.40 -9.76 -16.55
C SER A 9 -4.77 -9.75 -15.89
N ASP A 10 -5.65 -10.69 -16.25
CA ASP A 10 -7.04 -10.67 -15.81
C ASP A 10 -7.13 -11.06 -14.34
N SER A 11 -6.41 -12.11 -13.95
CA SER A 11 -6.27 -12.48 -12.54
C SER A 11 -5.63 -11.37 -11.71
N TYR A 12 -4.60 -10.70 -12.25
CA TYR A 12 -3.97 -9.56 -11.56
C TYR A 12 -4.94 -8.40 -11.36
N LEU A 13 -5.71 -8.02 -12.39
CA LEU A 13 -6.67 -6.92 -12.30
C LEU A 13 -7.86 -7.26 -11.40
N ALA A 14 -8.34 -8.50 -11.42
CA ALA A 14 -9.36 -8.97 -10.48
C ALA A 14 -8.88 -8.87 -9.04
N LEU A 15 -7.63 -9.29 -8.77
CA LEU A 15 -6.98 -9.15 -7.48
C LEU A 15 -6.85 -7.67 -7.07
N ALA A 16 -6.32 -6.82 -7.94
CA ALA A 16 -6.07 -5.41 -7.65
C ALA A 16 -7.35 -4.62 -7.36
N ARG A 17 -8.48 -5.00 -7.97
CA ARG A 17 -9.79 -4.35 -7.78
C ARG A 17 -10.55 -4.84 -6.56
N ARG A 18 -10.18 -5.97 -5.97
CA ARG A 18 -10.96 -6.59 -4.88
C ARG A 18 -10.88 -5.80 -3.57
N ALA A 19 -9.74 -5.17 -3.30
CA ALA A 19 -9.49 -4.47 -2.05
C ALA A 19 -8.30 -3.51 -2.19
N CYS A 20 -8.32 -2.44 -1.40
CA CYS A 20 -7.15 -1.60 -1.20
C CYS A 20 -6.17 -2.31 -0.27
N PHE A 21 -4.99 -2.71 -0.77
CA PHE A 21 -4.01 -3.45 0.03
C PHE A 21 -3.51 -2.66 1.26
N ILE A 22 -3.54 -1.32 1.22
CA ILE A 22 -3.20 -0.47 2.36
C ILE A 22 -4.27 -0.57 3.45
N CYS A 23 -5.55 -0.55 3.07
CA CYS A 23 -6.66 -0.71 4.03
C CYS A 23 -6.63 -2.09 4.69
N GLU A 24 -6.37 -3.14 3.92
CA GLU A 24 -6.25 -4.50 4.44
C GLU A 24 -5.05 -4.66 5.38
N LEU A 25 -3.91 -4.04 5.05
CA LEU A 25 -2.75 -3.95 5.95
C LEU A 25 -3.12 -3.24 7.26
N LEU A 26 -3.81 -2.10 7.20
CA LEU A 26 -4.24 -1.34 8.39
C LEU A 26 -5.22 -2.12 9.26
N ALA A 27 -6.07 -2.95 8.65
CA ALA A 27 -7.00 -3.88 9.29
C ALA A 27 -6.31 -5.13 9.88
N GLY A 28 -5.02 -5.33 9.60
CA GLY A 28 -4.26 -6.48 10.09
C GLY A 28 -4.58 -7.78 9.35
N ASN A 29 -5.05 -7.71 8.11
CA ASN A 29 -5.34 -8.90 7.32
C ASN A 29 -4.04 -9.66 7.01
N PRO A 30 -3.90 -10.95 7.42
CA PRO A 30 -2.68 -11.73 7.20
C PRO A 30 -2.37 -11.99 5.71
N ASP A 31 -3.35 -11.85 4.81
CA ASP A 31 -3.14 -12.00 3.36
C ASP A 31 -2.40 -10.81 2.72
N TYR A 32 -2.24 -9.70 3.46
CA TYR A 32 -1.57 -8.48 3.03
C TYR A 32 -0.37 -8.14 3.93
N PRO A 33 0.64 -9.03 4.02
CA PRO A 33 1.75 -8.84 4.93
C PRO A 33 2.70 -7.74 4.41
N HIS A 34 2.94 -6.73 5.26
CA HIS A 34 3.98 -5.75 5.07
C HIS A 34 4.71 -5.46 6.38
N HIS A 35 6.01 -5.19 6.30
CA HIS A 35 6.78 -4.73 7.45
C HIS A 35 6.50 -3.23 7.69
N VAL A 36 5.81 -2.91 8.79
CA VAL A 36 5.50 -1.54 9.18
C VAL A 36 6.67 -0.97 9.99
N ALA A 37 7.27 0.11 9.49
CA ALA A 37 8.33 0.82 10.18
C ALA A 37 7.80 1.94 11.09
N TYR A 38 6.67 2.53 10.73
CA TYR A 38 6.02 3.60 11.49
C TYR A 38 4.52 3.67 11.20
N ARG A 39 3.72 4.06 12.20
CA ARG A 39 2.29 4.36 12.05
C ARG A 39 1.87 5.34 13.14
N ASP A 40 1.11 6.36 12.75
CA ASP A 40 0.38 7.22 13.68
C ASP A 40 -1.08 7.40 13.25
N GLY A 41 -1.76 8.42 13.77
CA GLY A 41 -3.15 8.74 13.44
C GLY A 41 -3.36 9.36 12.05
N THR A 42 -2.29 9.62 11.28
CA THR A 42 -2.36 10.29 9.98
C THR A 42 -1.76 9.48 8.85
N ALA A 43 -0.64 8.80 9.12
CA ALA A 43 0.11 8.09 8.10
C ALA A 43 0.66 6.75 8.59
N ILE A 44 0.91 5.87 7.62
CA ILE A 44 1.62 4.60 7.79
C ILE A 44 2.82 4.55 6.85
N VAL A 45 3.94 4.03 7.35
CA VAL A 45 5.17 3.79 6.60
C VAL A 45 5.49 2.30 6.66
N PHE A 46 5.57 1.66 5.51
CA PHE A 46 5.76 0.21 5.42
C PHE A 46 6.59 -0.19 4.19
N ALA A 47 7.29 -1.31 4.29
CA ALA A 47 8.19 -1.77 3.24
C ALA A 47 7.40 -2.21 1.99
N SER A 48 7.90 -1.83 0.81
CA SER A 48 7.38 -2.35 -0.46
C SER A 48 7.52 -3.88 -0.49
N LYS A 49 6.48 -4.58 -0.95
CA LYS A 49 6.49 -6.04 -1.09
C LYS A 49 7.47 -6.51 -2.17
N PHE A 50 7.68 -5.69 -3.19
CA PHE A 50 8.56 -5.96 -4.31
C PHE A 50 9.53 -4.77 -4.49
N PRO A 51 10.49 -4.59 -3.57
CA PRO A 51 11.39 -3.45 -3.61
C PRO A 51 12.41 -3.61 -4.74
N SER A 52 12.56 -2.58 -5.58
CA SER A 52 13.63 -2.49 -6.58
C SER A 52 14.97 -2.03 -5.99
N VAL A 53 14.95 -1.41 -4.79
CA VAL A 53 16.11 -0.90 -4.07
C VAL A 53 16.01 -1.19 -2.58
N ALA A 54 17.15 -1.32 -1.90
CA ALA A 54 17.20 -1.50 -0.46
C ALA A 54 16.62 -0.27 0.26
N GLY A 55 15.80 -0.52 1.29
CA GLY A 55 15.15 0.56 2.05
C GLY A 55 13.99 1.24 1.31
N HIS A 56 13.38 0.61 0.30
CA HIS A 56 12.20 1.15 -0.36
C HIS A 56 10.95 1.01 0.52
N PHE A 57 10.55 2.11 1.15
CA PHE A 57 9.32 2.26 1.92
C PHE A 57 8.26 3.05 1.16
N LEU A 58 7.00 2.71 1.39
CA LEU A 58 5.83 3.44 0.93
C LEU A 58 5.24 4.21 2.12
N VAL A 59 4.74 5.42 1.84
CA VAL A 59 4.01 6.26 2.80
C VAL A 59 2.59 6.44 2.29
N ALA A 60 1.61 6.17 3.13
CA ALA A 60 0.20 6.31 2.79
C ALA A 60 -0.59 6.92 3.96
N PRO A 61 -1.69 7.66 3.68
CA PRO A 61 -2.61 8.07 4.72
C PRO A 61 -3.28 6.85 5.38
N VAL A 62 -3.63 6.97 6.67
CA VAL A 62 -4.42 5.94 7.34
C VAL A 62 -5.88 5.91 6.86
N ASP A 63 -6.41 7.06 6.46
CA ASP A 63 -7.69 7.14 5.77
C ASP A 63 -7.53 6.72 4.32
N HIS A 64 -8.50 5.98 3.80
CA HIS A 64 -8.52 5.63 2.38
C HIS A 64 -8.69 6.89 1.52
N ARG A 65 -7.75 7.14 0.62
CA ARG A 65 -7.75 8.24 -0.36
C ARG A 65 -7.26 7.71 -1.69
N GLU A 66 -7.94 8.07 -2.78
CA GLU A 66 -7.57 7.64 -4.13
C GLU A 66 -6.71 8.71 -4.82
N HIS A 67 -7.01 9.98 -4.58
CA HIS A 67 -6.27 11.10 -5.17
C HIS A 67 -5.32 11.73 -4.17
N ALA A 68 -4.05 11.35 -4.25
CA ALA A 68 -3.00 11.82 -3.34
C ALA A 68 -2.68 13.33 -3.42
N ILE A 69 -3.29 14.07 -4.36
CA ILE A 69 -3.09 15.53 -4.52
C ILE A 69 -4.40 16.28 -4.29
N ALA A 70 -5.54 15.69 -4.67
CA ALA A 70 -6.84 16.35 -4.59
C ALA A 70 -7.56 16.09 -3.26
N ASP A 71 -7.32 14.94 -2.62
CA ASP A 71 -8.10 14.55 -1.45
C ASP A 71 -7.52 15.06 -0.13
N PHE A 72 -6.33 15.69 -0.14
CA PHE A 72 -5.74 16.29 1.06
C PHE A 72 -6.21 17.72 1.25
N THR A 73 -6.67 18.04 2.46
CA THR A 73 -6.93 19.42 2.85
C THR A 73 -5.60 20.09 3.21
N PRO A 74 -5.32 21.31 2.71
CA PRO A 74 -4.15 22.06 3.15
C PRO A 74 -4.21 22.26 4.66
N VAL A 75 -3.11 22.01 5.35
CA VAL A 75 -2.94 22.52 6.71
C VAL A 75 -2.79 24.03 6.59
N ALA A 76 -3.62 24.79 7.30
CA ALA A 76 -3.43 26.24 7.40
C ALA A 76 -1.99 26.51 7.86
N ALA A 77 -1.23 27.25 7.04
CA ALA A 77 0.14 27.60 7.35
C ALA A 77 0.20 28.18 8.77
N ARG A 78 0.97 27.53 9.63
CA ARG A 78 1.25 27.99 10.99
C ARG A 78 2.20 29.16 10.98
#